data_AF-A0A382E2K1-F1
#
_entry.id   AF-A0A382E2K1-F1
#
_cell.length_a   1.000
_cell.length_b   1.000
_cell.length_c   1.000
_cell.angle_alpha   90.00
_cell.angle_beta   90.00
_cell.angle_gamma   90.00
#
_symmetry.space_group_name_H-M   'P 1'
#
loop_
_entity.id
_entity.type
_entity.pdbx_description
1 polymer ?
#
loop_
_entity_poly.entity_id
_entity_poly.type
_entity_poly.pdbx_seq_one_letter_code
_entity_poly.pdbx_strand_id
1 'polypeptide(L)'
;MKHIFTKVIIVLFLLTSNFSAFSQSSPFIGLVITTVPNTTGGFTSGEQTYRLYAELSSGLINQMFGDETRPHLIQTSTTFYQDGFGGDIQADINPMFFGMVPSLEFDSWATLGDSYTSGPSTVGNLNWPSFAGSAWSFGGTPNSDASIFRVGTDPLCLPDANGMVLLGQFTTTGVLSGYINLKGQYTIGGLAWEENNIPIPQLQIMGCTDPLACNYDATATVDDSSCVYATTSTSSAISCDDYTWNGTVYTSSGAYTYVTTNSNGCDSTATLNLTINPST
;
A
#
# COMPACT_ATOMS: atom_id res chain seq x y z
N MET A 1 -18.29 -49.19 62.46
CA MET A 1 -18.46 -48.79 61.05
C MET A 1 -19.54 -47.70 61.02
N LYS A 2 -19.13 -46.42 60.88
CA LYS A 2 -19.60 -45.48 59.82
C LYS A 2 -21.13 -45.22 59.85
N HIS A 3 -21.69 -44.04 60.06
CA HIS A 3 -21.30 -42.69 59.64
C HIS A 3 -22.04 -41.62 60.48
N ILE A 4 -21.31 -40.55 60.83
CA ILE A 4 -21.84 -39.24 61.24
C ILE A 4 -22.44 -38.57 59.99
N PHE A 5 -23.69 -38.10 60.07
CA PHE A 5 -24.28 -37.19 59.08
C PHE A 5 -24.16 -35.76 59.59
N THR A 6 -23.17 -35.04 59.10
CA THR A 6 -23.05 -33.59 59.28
C THR A 6 -24.01 -32.91 58.30
N LYS A 7 -24.96 -32.11 58.82
CA LYS A 7 -25.77 -31.19 58.01
C LYS A 7 -24.86 -30.13 57.41
N VAL A 8 -24.64 -30.19 56.10
CA VAL A 8 -23.98 -29.11 55.34
C VAL A 8 -25.04 -28.06 55.05
N ILE A 9 -24.94 -26.92 55.74
CA ILE A 9 -25.65 -25.70 55.38
C ILE A 9 -24.93 -25.13 54.15
N ILE A 10 -25.55 -25.27 52.98
CA ILE A 10 -25.08 -24.60 51.76
C ILE A 10 -25.48 -23.13 51.89
N VAL A 11 -24.53 -22.28 52.28
CA VAL A 11 -24.68 -20.83 52.19
C VAL A 11 -24.58 -20.47 50.71
N LEU A 12 -25.72 -20.13 50.10
CA LEU A 12 -25.78 -19.62 48.74
C LEU A 12 -25.18 -18.21 48.72
N PHE A 13 -23.88 -18.10 48.43
CA PHE A 13 -23.27 -16.83 48.08
C PHE A 13 -23.77 -16.44 46.68
N LEU A 14 -24.71 -15.50 46.62
CA LEU A 14 -24.98 -14.72 45.42
C LEU A 14 -23.72 -13.87 45.13
N LEU A 15 -22.75 -14.45 44.42
CA LEU A 15 -21.77 -13.64 43.71
C LEU A 15 -22.51 -12.97 42.56
N THR A 16 -22.84 -11.69 42.74
CA THR A 16 -23.09 -10.81 41.60
C THR A 16 -21.75 -10.67 40.86
N SER A 17 -21.48 -11.61 39.95
CA SER A 17 -20.39 -11.44 39.00
C SER A 17 -20.75 -10.20 38.16
N ASN A 18 -20.05 -9.10 38.38
CA ASN A 18 -19.95 -8.05 37.39
C ASN A 18 -19.36 -8.70 36.15
N PHE A 19 -20.22 -9.14 35.24
CA PHE A 19 -19.85 -9.49 33.87
C PHE A 19 -19.50 -8.16 33.21
N SER A 20 -18.27 -7.68 33.40
CA SER A 20 -17.65 -6.81 32.42
C SER A 20 -17.53 -7.66 31.16
N ALA A 21 -18.45 -7.47 30.21
CA ALA A 21 -18.28 -8.01 28.87
C ALA A 21 -16.90 -7.56 28.38
N PHE A 22 -15.94 -8.48 28.31
CA PHE A 22 -14.71 -8.21 27.58
C PHE A 22 -15.14 -7.98 26.14
N SER A 23 -15.14 -6.73 25.67
CA SER A 23 -15.21 -6.48 24.24
C SER A 23 -13.89 -7.00 23.68
N GLN A 24 -13.92 -8.21 23.13
CA GLN A 24 -12.79 -8.69 22.35
C GLN A 24 -12.59 -7.69 21.21
N SER A 25 -11.39 -7.12 21.11
CA SER A 25 -11.04 -6.30 19.96
C SER A 25 -11.08 -7.16 18.71
N SER A 26 -11.59 -6.62 17.61
CA SER A 26 -11.52 -7.26 16.30
C SER A 26 -10.09 -7.72 16.02
N PRO A 27 -9.88 -8.88 15.37
CA PRO A 27 -8.54 -9.32 15.00
C PRO A 27 -7.96 -8.52 13.82
N PHE A 28 -8.75 -7.63 13.22
CA PHE A 28 -8.34 -6.72 12.14
C PHE A 28 -7.29 -5.71 12.63
N ILE A 29 -6.17 -5.64 11.91
CA ILE A 29 -5.07 -4.71 12.20
C ILE A 29 -5.23 -3.45 11.34
N GLY A 30 -5.43 -3.61 10.04
CA GLY A 30 -5.52 -2.50 9.10
C GLY A 30 -5.62 -2.93 7.64
N LEU A 31 -5.88 -1.96 6.77
CA LEU A 31 -5.72 -2.15 5.32
C LEU A 31 -4.28 -1.91 4.93
N VAL A 32 -3.79 -2.68 3.96
CA VAL A 32 -2.43 -2.55 3.41
C VAL A 32 -2.53 -2.51 1.90
N ILE A 33 -1.82 -1.58 1.29
CA ILE A 33 -1.72 -1.46 -0.16
C ILE A 33 -0.28 -1.75 -0.60
N THR A 34 -0.12 -2.59 -1.62
CA THR A 34 1.19 -2.90 -2.22
C THR A 34 1.15 -2.66 -3.72
N THR A 35 2.29 -2.33 -4.31
CA THR A 35 2.42 -2.24 -5.76
C THR A 35 2.70 -3.61 -6.39
N VAL A 36 2.20 -3.81 -7.60
CA VAL A 36 2.54 -4.95 -8.45
C VAL A 36 3.32 -4.40 -9.65
N PRO A 37 4.56 -4.86 -9.90
CA PRO A 37 5.30 -4.46 -11.08
C PRO A 37 4.51 -4.81 -12.35
N ASN A 38 4.15 -3.80 -13.14
CA ASN A 38 3.28 -3.94 -14.31
C ASN A 38 4.01 -3.68 -15.64
N THR A 39 5.34 -3.87 -15.64
CA THR A 39 6.21 -3.61 -16.80
C THR A 39 5.89 -4.47 -18.03
N THR A 40 5.20 -5.60 -17.83
CA THR A 40 4.76 -6.48 -18.92
C THR A 40 3.40 -6.07 -19.50
N GLY A 41 2.67 -5.15 -18.88
CA GLY A 41 1.33 -4.74 -19.29
C GLY A 41 1.27 -3.82 -20.50
N GLY A 42 2.41 -3.33 -20.99
CA GLY A 42 2.47 -2.42 -22.16
C GLY A 42 1.93 -1.01 -21.88
N PHE A 43 1.82 -0.64 -20.61
CA PHE A 43 1.38 0.67 -20.15
C PHE A 43 2.38 1.77 -20.52
N THR A 44 1.87 2.95 -20.91
CA THR A 44 2.70 4.08 -21.37
C THR A 44 2.33 5.42 -20.74
N SER A 45 1.27 5.45 -19.91
CA SER A 45 0.74 6.68 -19.31
C SER A 45 1.04 6.79 -17.81
N GLY A 46 1.90 5.93 -17.28
CA GLY A 46 2.25 5.90 -15.85
C GLY A 46 1.23 5.14 -14.99
N GLU A 47 0.50 4.19 -15.57
CA GLU A 47 -0.41 3.31 -14.86
C GLU A 47 0.35 2.54 -13.77
N GLN A 48 -0.23 2.49 -12.56
CA GLN A 48 0.27 1.68 -11.45
C GLN A 48 -0.78 0.63 -11.08
N THR A 49 -0.31 -0.59 -10.82
CA THR A 49 -1.16 -1.68 -10.34
C THR A 49 -0.95 -1.86 -8.85
N TYR A 50 -2.05 -1.87 -8.11
CA TYR A 50 -2.08 -2.01 -6.66
C TYR A 50 -2.82 -3.28 -6.27
N ARG A 51 -2.37 -3.95 -5.21
CA ARG A 51 -3.16 -4.94 -4.49
C ARG A 51 -3.53 -4.40 -3.13
N LEU A 52 -4.80 -4.53 -2.79
CA LEU A 52 -5.35 -4.10 -1.52
C LEU A 52 -5.64 -5.31 -0.65
N TYR A 53 -5.14 -5.28 0.56
CA TYR A 53 -5.24 -6.36 1.52
C TYR A 53 -5.84 -5.87 2.84
N ALA A 54 -6.41 -6.79 3.59
CA ALA A 54 -6.68 -6.65 5.01
C ALA A 54 -5.70 -7.49 5.81
N GLU A 55 -5.03 -6.87 6.79
CA GLU A 55 -4.12 -7.54 7.72
C GLU A 55 -4.89 -7.99 8.96
N LEU A 56 -4.69 -9.25 9.35
CA LEU A 56 -5.31 -9.88 10.51
C LEU A 56 -4.26 -10.45 11.46
N SER A 57 -4.48 -10.24 12.76
CA SER A 57 -3.73 -10.93 13.82
C SER A 57 -4.16 -12.39 14.01
N SER A 58 -5.41 -12.71 13.64
CA SER A 58 -6.04 -14.03 13.74
C SER A 58 -7.40 -14.04 13.03
N GLY A 59 -8.10 -15.18 13.00
CA GLY A 59 -9.44 -15.27 12.44
C GLY A 59 -9.47 -15.24 10.91
N LEU A 60 -10.56 -14.72 10.35
CA LEU A 60 -10.82 -14.70 8.92
C LEU A 60 -11.72 -13.52 8.53
N ILE A 61 -11.70 -13.16 7.24
CA ILE A 61 -12.68 -12.25 6.63
C ILE A 61 -13.51 -13.03 5.64
N ASN A 62 -14.83 -12.95 5.77
CA ASN A 62 -15.76 -13.65 4.90
C ASN A 62 -16.72 -12.72 4.15
N GLN A 63 -16.64 -11.41 4.37
CA GLN A 63 -17.50 -10.46 3.70
C GLN A 63 -16.88 -9.07 3.55
N MET A 64 -16.96 -8.51 2.35
CA MET A 64 -16.96 -7.07 2.12
C MET A 64 -18.40 -6.62 1.92
N PHE A 65 -18.87 -5.60 2.63
CA PHE A 65 -20.26 -5.19 2.57
C PHE A 65 -20.42 -3.67 2.47
N GLY A 66 -21.60 -3.27 2.02
CA GLY A 66 -22.11 -1.91 2.07
C GLY A 66 -23.60 -1.98 2.39
N ASP A 67 -24.06 -1.08 3.24
CA ASP A 67 -25.48 -0.92 3.56
C ASP A 67 -25.92 0.54 3.37
N GLU A 68 -27.22 0.81 3.53
CA GLU A 68 -27.80 2.15 3.32
C GLU A 68 -27.09 3.27 4.10
N THR A 69 -26.48 2.96 5.24
CA THR A 69 -25.83 3.93 6.14
C THR A 69 -24.30 3.89 6.08
N ARG A 70 -23.73 2.80 5.57
CA ARG A 70 -22.30 2.53 5.53
C ARG A 70 -21.91 2.11 4.12
N PRO A 71 -21.65 3.08 3.23
CA PRO A 71 -21.25 2.76 1.87
C PRO A 71 -19.88 2.09 1.87
N HIS A 72 -19.72 1.14 0.95
CA HIS A 72 -18.40 0.69 0.51
C HIS A 72 -18.04 1.51 -0.72
N LEU A 73 -16.83 2.06 -0.76
CA LEU A 73 -16.36 2.89 -1.86
C LEU A 73 -14.87 2.66 -2.10
N ILE A 74 -14.52 2.25 -3.29
CA ILE A 74 -13.14 2.26 -3.79
C ILE A 74 -13.11 3.18 -4.99
N GLN A 75 -12.24 4.18 -4.98
CA GLN A 75 -12.16 5.17 -6.06
C GLN A 75 -10.72 5.57 -6.36
N THR A 76 -10.52 6.14 -7.54
CA THR A 76 -9.28 6.74 -8.01
C THR A 76 -9.54 8.16 -8.48
N SER A 77 -8.53 9.03 -8.44
CA SER A 77 -8.61 10.39 -8.97
C SER A 77 -8.70 10.46 -10.50
N THR A 78 -8.42 9.37 -11.22
CA THR A 78 -8.57 9.26 -12.67
C THR A 78 -9.61 8.19 -13.04
N THR A 79 -9.19 7.09 -13.66
CA THR A 79 -10.06 5.95 -13.99
C THR A 79 -9.32 4.65 -13.68
N PHE A 80 -10.08 3.60 -13.37
CA PHE A 80 -9.54 2.25 -13.35
C PHE A 80 -9.29 1.77 -14.78
N TYR A 81 -8.20 1.04 -14.95
CA TYR A 81 -7.89 0.31 -16.15
C TYR A 81 -8.72 -0.98 -16.18
N GLN A 82 -9.40 -1.21 -17.29
CA GLN A 82 -10.12 -2.44 -17.59
C GLN A 82 -9.71 -2.97 -18.97
N ASP A 83 -9.33 -4.23 -19.02
CA ASP A 83 -9.05 -4.96 -20.25
C ASP A 83 -10.36 -5.45 -20.89
N GLY A 84 -10.41 -5.51 -22.23
CA GLY A 84 -11.59 -5.99 -22.95
C GLY A 84 -11.92 -7.48 -22.73
N PHE A 85 -10.96 -8.26 -22.24
CA PHE A 85 -11.12 -9.65 -21.81
C PHE A 85 -11.18 -9.81 -20.28
N GLY A 86 -11.21 -8.69 -19.56
CA GLY A 86 -11.23 -8.60 -18.10
C GLY A 86 -12.59 -8.88 -17.47
N GLY A 87 -12.69 -8.61 -16.18
CA GLY A 87 -13.92 -8.77 -15.41
C GLY A 87 -13.81 -8.17 -14.02
N ASP A 88 -14.95 -7.83 -13.42
CA ASP A 88 -15.00 -7.11 -12.14
C ASP A 88 -14.65 -7.99 -10.94
N ILE A 89 -14.86 -9.30 -11.07
CA ILE A 89 -14.41 -10.27 -10.09
C ILE A 89 -13.22 -11.00 -10.66
N GLN A 90 -12.21 -11.13 -9.82
CA GLN A 90 -10.98 -11.87 -10.07
C GLN A 90 -11.20 -13.14 -10.92
N ALA A 91 -12.16 -13.98 -10.54
CA ALA A 91 -12.40 -15.28 -11.17
C ALA A 91 -12.97 -15.23 -12.59
N ASP A 92 -13.44 -14.07 -13.05
CA ASP A 92 -13.87 -13.87 -14.43
C ASP A 92 -12.67 -13.76 -15.39
N ILE A 93 -11.48 -13.47 -14.87
CA ILE A 93 -10.24 -13.33 -15.63
C ILE A 93 -9.61 -14.70 -15.84
N ASN A 94 -9.35 -15.05 -17.11
CA ASN A 94 -8.71 -16.31 -17.48
C ASN A 94 -7.20 -16.12 -17.68
N PRO A 95 -6.34 -16.67 -16.78
CA PRO A 95 -4.89 -16.49 -16.86
C PRO A 95 -4.24 -17.08 -18.11
N MET A 96 -4.90 -18.02 -18.81
CA MET A 96 -4.38 -18.59 -20.05
C MET A 96 -4.20 -17.53 -21.15
N PHE A 97 -4.89 -16.39 -21.07
CA PHE A 97 -4.77 -15.33 -22.04
C PHE A 97 -3.63 -14.34 -21.76
N PHE A 98 -2.96 -14.37 -20.60
CA PHE A 98 -1.89 -13.41 -20.28
C PHE A 98 -0.73 -13.44 -21.30
N GLY A 99 -0.43 -14.59 -21.89
CA GLY A 99 0.59 -14.69 -22.95
C GLY A 99 0.19 -14.01 -24.27
N MET A 100 -1.11 -13.85 -24.53
CA MET A 100 -1.64 -13.22 -25.75
C MET A 100 -2.06 -11.77 -25.52
N VAL A 101 -2.55 -11.47 -24.31
CA VAL A 101 -3.02 -10.16 -23.85
C VAL A 101 -2.35 -9.87 -22.50
N PRO A 102 -1.08 -9.41 -22.49
CA PRO A 102 -0.34 -9.18 -21.25
C PRO A 102 -0.99 -8.15 -20.32
N SER A 103 -1.70 -7.17 -20.88
CA SER A 103 -2.42 -6.15 -20.13
C SER A 103 -3.53 -6.71 -19.24
N LEU A 104 -4.09 -7.87 -19.60
CA LEU A 104 -5.15 -8.54 -18.84
C LEU A 104 -4.71 -8.95 -17.42
N GLU A 105 -3.42 -9.22 -17.21
CA GLU A 105 -2.88 -9.53 -15.88
C GLU A 105 -3.09 -8.36 -14.89
N PHE A 106 -3.20 -7.14 -15.42
CA PHE A 106 -3.30 -5.89 -14.69
C PHE A 106 -4.70 -5.28 -14.75
N ASP A 107 -5.71 -6.04 -15.15
CA ASP A 107 -7.12 -5.65 -15.05
C ASP A 107 -7.49 -5.29 -13.59
N SER A 108 -8.51 -4.44 -13.41
CA SER A 108 -8.99 -4.05 -12.07
C SER A 108 -10.18 -4.91 -11.65
N TRP A 109 -10.08 -5.51 -10.47
CA TRP A 109 -11.06 -6.47 -9.98
C TRP A 109 -11.09 -6.54 -8.46
N ALA A 110 -12.24 -6.94 -7.93
CA ALA A 110 -12.41 -7.30 -6.53
C ALA A 110 -12.27 -8.80 -6.32
N THR A 111 -11.87 -9.19 -5.11
CA THR A 111 -11.88 -10.57 -4.65
C THR A 111 -12.14 -10.61 -3.15
N LEU A 112 -12.24 -11.82 -2.61
CA LEU A 112 -12.03 -12.04 -1.19
C LEU A 112 -11.15 -13.28 -1.08
N GLY A 113 -9.92 -13.12 -0.62
CA GLY A 113 -8.93 -14.20 -0.69
C GLY A 113 -8.16 -14.22 -2.00
N ASP A 114 -7.71 -15.40 -2.43
CA ASP A 114 -6.64 -15.55 -3.40
C ASP A 114 -6.86 -14.93 -4.80
N SER A 115 -5.81 -15.07 -5.61
CA SER A 115 -5.79 -14.73 -7.02
C SER A 115 -5.86 -16.02 -7.87
N TYR A 116 -6.93 -16.15 -8.65
CA TYR A 116 -7.10 -17.04 -9.82
C TYR A 116 -7.50 -18.49 -9.58
N THR A 117 -8.08 -18.82 -8.40
CA THR A 117 -8.62 -20.18 -8.16
C THR A 117 -10.14 -20.24 -8.21
N SER A 118 -10.84 -19.41 -7.44
CA SER A 118 -12.30 -19.39 -7.37
C SER A 118 -12.80 -18.01 -6.95
N GLY A 119 -13.93 -17.56 -7.50
CA GLY A 119 -14.48 -16.25 -7.18
C GLY A 119 -15.31 -16.25 -5.90
N PRO A 120 -15.36 -15.14 -5.16
CA PRO A 120 -16.35 -14.96 -4.11
C PRO A 120 -17.78 -14.89 -4.69
N SER A 121 -18.78 -15.12 -3.84
CA SER A 121 -20.18 -14.91 -4.18
C SER A 121 -20.58 -13.45 -4.01
N THR A 122 -21.61 -13.03 -4.73
CA THR A 122 -22.12 -11.66 -4.71
C THR A 122 -23.62 -11.66 -4.42
N VAL A 123 -24.11 -10.65 -3.71
CA VAL A 123 -25.55 -10.44 -3.45
C VAL A 123 -25.87 -8.95 -3.34
N GLY A 124 -27.09 -8.59 -3.69
CA GLY A 124 -27.58 -7.21 -3.63
C GLY A 124 -27.20 -6.38 -4.86
N ASN A 125 -27.38 -5.06 -4.75
CA ASN A 125 -27.07 -4.14 -5.84
C ASN A 125 -25.64 -3.62 -5.72
N LEU A 126 -24.68 -4.40 -6.22
CA LEU A 126 -23.26 -4.07 -6.17
C LEU A 126 -22.83 -2.94 -7.11
N ASN A 127 -23.78 -2.37 -7.88
CA ASN A 127 -23.61 -1.28 -8.84
C ASN A 127 -22.23 -1.35 -9.52
N TRP A 128 -22.07 -2.39 -10.35
CA TRP A 128 -20.84 -2.69 -11.08
C TRP A 128 -20.81 -1.91 -12.41
N PRO A 129 -20.26 -0.69 -12.52
CA PRO A 129 -20.03 -0.06 -13.82
C PRO A 129 -18.79 -0.67 -14.48
N SER A 130 -18.58 -1.99 -14.40
CA SER A 130 -17.41 -2.68 -14.92
C SER A 130 -16.05 -2.22 -14.38
N PHE A 131 -15.98 -1.57 -13.21
CA PHE A 131 -14.87 -0.67 -12.80
C PHE A 131 -14.52 0.46 -13.80
N ALA A 132 -15.09 0.46 -15.02
CA ALA A 132 -14.90 1.47 -16.05
C ALA A 132 -15.44 2.83 -15.58
N GLY A 133 -14.56 3.57 -14.92
CA GLY A 133 -14.89 4.81 -14.24
C GLY A 133 -13.87 5.12 -13.16
N SER A 134 -14.17 6.13 -12.35
CA SER A 134 -13.31 6.59 -11.27
C SER A 134 -13.66 5.97 -9.91
N ALA A 135 -14.79 5.25 -9.81
CA ALA A 135 -15.28 4.75 -8.54
C ALA A 135 -16.10 3.47 -8.69
N TRP A 136 -15.98 2.60 -7.71
CA TRP A 136 -16.82 1.45 -7.45
C TRP A 136 -17.42 1.60 -6.06
N SER A 137 -18.76 1.57 -5.97
CA SER A 137 -19.44 1.73 -4.69
C SER A 137 -20.74 0.96 -4.62
N PHE A 138 -21.09 0.52 -3.42
CA PHE A 138 -22.33 -0.14 -3.09
C PHE A 138 -22.74 0.18 -1.64
N GLY A 139 -24.04 0.10 -1.33
CA GLY A 139 -24.58 0.76 -0.14
C GLY A 139 -24.77 2.27 -0.31
N GLY A 140 -25.05 2.98 0.79
CA GLY A 140 -25.16 4.44 0.85
C GLY A 140 -26.47 5.04 0.33
N THR A 141 -27.41 4.22 -0.16
CA THR A 141 -28.75 4.65 -0.60
C THR A 141 -29.84 3.69 -0.09
N PRO A 142 -31.12 4.10 -0.05
CA PRO A 142 -32.19 3.21 0.38
C PRO A 142 -32.27 1.93 -0.48
N ASN A 143 -32.35 0.77 0.16
CA ASN A 143 -32.36 -0.59 -0.39
C ASN A 143 -31.13 -0.94 -1.24
N SER A 144 -29.95 -0.44 -0.87
CA SER A 144 -28.70 -0.69 -1.61
C SER A 144 -27.71 -1.64 -0.93
N ASP A 145 -28.19 -2.37 0.08
CA ASP A 145 -27.41 -3.39 0.76
C ASP A 145 -26.85 -4.40 -0.24
N ALA A 146 -25.55 -4.61 -0.15
CA ALA A 146 -24.82 -5.48 -1.06
C ALA A 146 -23.57 -6.03 -0.39
N SER A 147 -23.15 -7.21 -0.84
CA SER A 147 -21.91 -7.79 -0.35
C SER A 147 -21.23 -8.71 -1.34
N ILE A 148 -19.91 -8.75 -1.22
CA ILE A 148 -19.06 -9.79 -1.75
C ILE A 148 -18.70 -10.68 -0.58
N PHE A 149 -18.98 -11.97 -0.68
CA PHE A 149 -18.86 -12.86 0.46
C PHE A 149 -18.42 -14.26 0.06
N ARG A 150 -17.91 -14.96 1.07
CA ARG A 150 -17.68 -16.39 1.06
C ARG A 150 -18.31 -17.01 2.29
N VAL A 151 -18.52 -18.32 2.24
CA VAL A 151 -18.90 -19.07 3.43
C VAL A 151 -17.73 -19.02 4.42
N GLY A 152 -18.00 -18.81 5.71
CA GLY A 152 -16.94 -18.66 6.73
C GLY A 152 -16.06 -19.90 6.95
N THR A 153 -16.35 -21.01 6.27
CA THR A 153 -15.53 -22.23 6.22
C THR A 153 -14.63 -22.32 4.99
N ASP A 154 -14.75 -21.38 4.04
CA ASP A 154 -13.90 -21.32 2.86
C ASP A 154 -12.46 -20.98 3.28
N PRO A 155 -11.46 -21.82 2.97
CA PRO A 155 -10.06 -21.54 3.31
C PRO A 155 -9.55 -20.23 2.74
N LEU A 156 -10.14 -19.71 1.66
CA LEU A 156 -9.74 -18.43 1.06
C LEU A 156 -10.13 -17.21 1.91
N CYS A 157 -10.98 -17.39 2.93
CA CYS A 157 -11.24 -16.36 3.93
C CYS A 157 -10.09 -16.18 4.94
N LEU A 158 -9.22 -17.19 5.06
CA LEU A 158 -8.11 -17.15 5.99
C LEU A 158 -6.99 -16.25 5.46
N PRO A 159 -6.28 -15.55 6.35
CA PRO A 159 -5.08 -14.83 5.95
C PRO A 159 -4.02 -15.80 5.42
N ASP A 160 -3.18 -15.30 4.51
CA ASP A 160 -1.98 -15.99 4.05
C ASP A 160 -0.91 -16.09 5.15
N ALA A 161 0.28 -16.59 4.79
CA ALA A 161 1.39 -16.74 5.74
C ALA A 161 1.87 -15.42 6.36
N ASN A 162 1.53 -14.27 5.78
CA ASN A 162 1.87 -12.94 6.27
C ASN A 162 0.72 -12.29 7.06
N GLY A 163 -0.39 -12.99 7.30
CA GLY A 163 -1.55 -12.41 7.96
C GLY A 163 -2.50 -11.65 7.03
N MET A 164 -2.37 -11.82 5.70
CA MET A 164 -3.04 -10.96 4.72
C MET A 164 -4.19 -11.67 3.99
N VAL A 165 -5.33 -11.00 3.87
CA VAL A 165 -6.44 -11.40 2.99
C VAL A 165 -6.52 -10.39 1.83
N LEU A 166 -6.39 -10.87 0.59
CA LEU A 166 -6.50 -10.02 -0.59
C LEU A 166 -7.97 -9.63 -0.83
N LEU A 167 -8.20 -8.35 -1.12
CA LEU A 167 -9.53 -7.76 -1.35
C LEU A 167 -9.73 -7.31 -2.80
N GLY A 168 -8.65 -7.10 -3.54
CA GLY A 168 -8.72 -6.74 -4.95
C GLY A 168 -7.40 -6.27 -5.52
N GLN A 169 -7.40 -6.10 -6.84
CA GLN A 169 -6.35 -5.48 -7.61
C GLN A 169 -6.92 -4.29 -8.37
N PHE A 170 -6.22 -3.17 -8.38
CA PHE A 170 -6.69 -1.95 -9.04
C PHE A 170 -5.54 -1.34 -9.82
N THR A 171 -5.76 -1.10 -11.10
CA THR A 171 -4.77 -0.43 -11.95
C THR A 171 -5.29 0.94 -12.34
N THR A 172 -4.49 1.97 -12.13
CA THR A 172 -4.90 3.35 -12.41
C THR A 172 -3.67 4.27 -12.54
N THR A 173 -3.81 5.36 -13.28
CA THR A 173 -2.84 6.48 -13.27
C THR A 173 -3.06 7.44 -12.10
N GLY A 174 -4.18 7.30 -11.40
CA GLY A 174 -4.58 8.17 -10.31
C GLY A 174 -4.19 7.66 -8.93
N VAL A 175 -4.73 8.33 -7.91
CA VAL A 175 -4.52 7.98 -6.50
C VAL A 175 -5.74 7.24 -5.97
N LEU A 176 -5.52 6.03 -5.45
CA LEU A 176 -6.55 5.24 -4.78
C LEU A 176 -6.99 5.87 -3.45
N SER A 177 -8.28 5.84 -3.19
CA SER A 177 -8.91 6.30 -1.94
C SER A 177 -10.28 5.65 -1.75
N GLY A 178 -10.92 5.93 -0.61
CA GLY A 178 -12.27 5.45 -0.31
C GLY A 178 -12.33 4.76 1.05
N TYR A 179 -13.38 3.97 1.25
CA TYR A 179 -13.69 3.28 2.50
C TYR A 179 -14.19 1.86 2.26
N ILE A 180 -13.71 0.93 3.07
CA ILE A 180 -14.10 -0.49 3.05
C ILE A 180 -14.83 -0.84 4.34
N ASN A 181 -15.86 -1.68 4.23
CA ASN A 181 -16.47 -2.34 5.39
C ASN A 181 -16.25 -3.86 5.29
N LEU A 182 -15.83 -4.46 6.39
CA LEU A 182 -15.47 -5.88 6.50
C LEU A 182 -16.27 -6.57 7.58
N LYS A 183 -16.70 -7.81 7.31
CA LYS A 183 -17.08 -8.76 8.36
C LYS A 183 -16.19 -9.98 8.32
N GLY A 184 -15.94 -10.51 9.50
CA GLY A 184 -15.14 -11.70 9.67
C GLY A 184 -15.60 -12.52 10.86
N GLN A 185 -14.82 -13.55 11.18
CA GLN A 185 -15.02 -14.39 12.35
C GLN A 185 -13.72 -14.54 13.13
N TYR A 186 -13.81 -14.67 14.46
CA TYR A 186 -12.62 -14.90 15.31
C TYR A 186 -11.99 -16.28 15.07
N THR A 187 -12.81 -17.25 14.67
CA THR A 187 -12.44 -18.62 14.28
C THR A 187 -13.45 -19.11 13.24
N ILE A 188 -13.13 -20.15 12.48
CA ILE A 188 -14.06 -20.76 11.52
C ILE A 188 -15.35 -21.20 12.23
N GLY A 189 -16.48 -20.63 11.83
CA GLY A 189 -17.78 -20.90 12.44
C GLY A 189 -17.98 -20.27 13.83
N GLY A 190 -17.05 -19.40 14.25
CA GLY A 190 -17.10 -18.70 15.53
C GLY A 190 -17.93 -17.42 15.50
N LEU A 191 -17.76 -16.61 16.55
CA LEU A 191 -18.40 -15.30 16.65
C LEU A 191 -17.94 -14.38 15.52
N ALA A 192 -18.89 -13.59 15.00
CA ALA A 192 -18.62 -12.59 13.99
C ALA A 192 -18.05 -11.30 14.61
N TRP A 193 -17.26 -10.59 13.82
CA TRP A 193 -16.82 -9.22 14.09
C TRP A 193 -17.03 -8.37 12.83
N GLU A 194 -17.04 -7.06 13.00
CA GLU A 194 -17.32 -6.11 11.93
C GLU A 194 -16.51 -4.84 12.12
N GLU A 195 -15.94 -4.36 11.03
CA GLU A 195 -15.20 -3.10 10.96
C GLU A 195 -15.75 -2.26 9.81
N ASN A 196 -15.91 -0.96 10.05
CA ASN A 196 -16.70 -0.07 9.20
C ASN A 196 -15.92 1.18 8.81
N ASN A 197 -16.21 1.69 7.61
CA ASN A 197 -15.66 2.93 7.06
C ASN A 197 -14.12 2.96 7.17
N ILE A 198 -13.46 1.83 6.94
CA ILE A 198 -12.01 1.72 7.05
C ILE A 198 -11.39 2.46 5.86
N PRO A 199 -10.64 3.55 6.07
CA PRO A 199 -10.10 4.33 4.97
C PRO A 199 -9.00 3.55 4.24
N ILE A 200 -9.04 3.57 2.91
CA ILE A 200 -7.95 3.00 2.10
C ILE A 200 -6.70 3.85 2.32
N PRO A 201 -5.57 3.24 2.76
CA PRO A 201 -4.33 3.99 2.97
C PRO A 201 -3.78 4.48 1.63
N GLN A 202 -3.16 5.65 1.65
CA GLN A 202 -2.38 6.10 0.51
C GLN A 202 -1.07 5.31 0.44
N LEU A 203 -0.59 5.04 -0.78
CA LEU A 203 0.71 4.40 -0.95
C LEU A 203 1.81 5.30 -0.40
N GLN A 204 2.60 4.76 0.52
CA GLN A 204 3.80 5.41 1.04
C GLN A 204 5.00 4.92 0.23
N ILE A 205 5.50 5.77 -0.67
CA ILE A 205 6.74 5.52 -1.41
C ILE A 205 7.83 6.24 -0.62
N MET A 206 8.71 5.45 -0.01
CA MET A 206 9.86 5.96 0.72
C MET A 206 10.97 6.37 -0.25
N GLY A 207 11.47 7.59 -0.12
CA GLY A 207 12.57 8.09 -0.92
C GLY A 207 12.83 9.57 -0.66
N CYS A 208 13.83 10.15 -1.33
CA CYS A 208 14.15 11.56 -1.16
C CYS A 208 13.09 12.47 -1.82
N THR A 209 12.44 13.31 -1.04
CA THR A 209 11.38 14.22 -1.52
C THR A 209 11.87 15.64 -1.84
N ASP A 210 13.17 15.94 -1.69
CA ASP A 210 13.73 17.27 -1.94
C ASP A 210 14.19 17.42 -3.41
N PRO A 211 13.57 18.29 -4.22
CA PRO A 211 13.95 18.48 -5.63
C PRO A 211 15.35 19.09 -5.83
N LEU A 212 16.00 19.59 -4.78
CA LEU A 212 17.40 20.06 -4.82
C LEU A 212 18.40 18.93 -4.53
N ALA A 213 17.95 17.76 -4.11
CA ALA A 213 18.80 16.60 -3.90
C ALA A 213 19.11 15.89 -5.22
N CYS A 214 20.29 15.27 -5.31
CA CYS A 214 20.73 14.57 -6.52
C CYS A 214 19.99 13.24 -6.72
N ASN A 215 19.52 12.63 -5.64
CA ASN A 215 18.71 11.41 -5.65
C ASN A 215 17.22 11.71 -5.42
N TYR A 216 16.76 12.93 -5.75
CA TYR A 216 15.34 13.27 -5.71
C TYR A 216 14.52 12.20 -6.46
N ASP A 217 13.54 11.63 -5.76
CA ASP A 217 12.58 10.70 -6.32
C ASP A 217 11.23 11.40 -6.42
N ALA A 218 10.82 11.72 -7.65
CA ALA A 218 9.54 12.37 -7.91
C ALA A 218 8.32 11.50 -7.57
N THR A 219 8.53 10.20 -7.33
CA THR A 219 7.48 9.26 -6.89
C THR A 219 7.42 9.11 -5.38
N ALA A 220 8.43 9.55 -4.63
CA ALA A 220 8.44 9.46 -3.17
C ALA A 220 7.35 10.34 -2.54
N THR A 221 6.56 9.73 -1.66
CA THR A 221 5.50 10.42 -0.88
C THR A 221 5.89 10.63 0.57
N VAL A 222 6.96 9.97 1.03
CA VAL A 222 7.49 10.08 2.39
C VAL A 222 9.01 10.18 2.33
N ASP A 223 9.57 11.24 2.93
CA ASP A 223 11.02 11.41 3.08
C ASP A 223 11.59 10.32 3.99
N ASP A 224 12.48 9.50 3.45
CA ASP A 224 13.19 8.44 4.16
C ASP A 224 14.57 8.89 4.68
N SER A 225 14.86 10.19 4.61
CA SER A 225 16.16 10.78 4.95
C SER A 225 17.31 10.27 4.08
N SER A 226 17.04 9.73 2.89
CA SER A 226 18.06 9.31 1.94
C SER A 226 18.64 10.44 1.08
N CYS A 227 18.12 11.68 1.17
CA CYS A 227 18.53 12.79 0.31
C CYS A 227 20.05 13.06 0.34
N VAL A 228 20.67 13.07 -0.84
CA VAL A 228 22.07 13.45 -1.04
C VAL A 228 22.17 14.75 -1.84
N TYR A 229 23.09 15.63 -1.45
CA TYR A 229 23.22 16.96 -2.04
C TYR A 229 24.57 17.19 -2.70
N ALA A 230 24.55 17.99 -3.75
CA ALA A 230 25.74 18.57 -4.34
C ALA A 230 26.48 19.42 -3.31
N THR A 231 27.80 19.43 -3.40
CA THR A 231 28.66 20.22 -2.51
C THR A 231 29.44 21.25 -3.31
N THR A 232 29.80 22.34 -2.64
CA THR A 232 30.75 23.31 -3.17
C THR A 232 31.92 23.45 -2.21
N SER A 233 33.12 23.60 -2.76
CA SER A 233 34.32 23.87 -1.98
C SER A 233 35.10 25.01 -2.60
N THR A 234 35.77 25.79 -1.76
CA THR A 234 36.62 26.89 -2.20
C THR A 234 37.98 26.78 -1.53
N SER A 235 39.02 26.91 -2.33
CA SER A 235 40.42 26.90 -1.90
C SER A 235 41.17 28.09 -2.49
N SER A 236 42.25 28.51 -1.85
CA SER A 236 43.13 29.56 -2.35
C SER A 236 44.57 29.09 -2.36
N ALA A 237 45.32 29.49 -3.38
CA ALA A 237 46.73 29.17 -3.53
C ALA A 237 47.51 30.35 -4.11
N ILE A 238 48.78 30.45 -3.73
CA ILE A 238 49.74 31.39 -4.30
C ILE A 238 50.94 30.57 -4.75
N SER A 239 51.37 30.74 -6.00
CA SER A 239 52.51 30.03 -6.57
C SER A 239 53.36 30.95 -7.46
N CYS A 240 54.62 30.57 -7.68
CA CYS A 240 55.48 31.23 -8.66
C CYS A 240 55.32 30.53 -10.01
N ASP A 241 55.18 31.30 -11.09
CA ASP A 241 55.06 30.86 -12.49
C ASP A 241 53.88 29.95 -12.85
N ASP A 242 53.71 28.82 -12.16
CA ASP A 242 52.66 27.84 -12.43
C ASP A 242 52.07 27.21 -11.16
N TYR A 243 50.89 26.60 -11.29
CA TYR A 243 50.25 25.79 -10.26
C TYR A 243 49.42 24.68 -10.90
N THR A 244 49.61 23.44 -10.44
CA THR A 244 48.81 22.30 -10.92
C THR A 244 47.64 22.02 -9.99
N TRP A 245 46.42 22.00 -10.53
CA TRP A 245 45.20 21.70 -9.78
C TRP A 245 44.28 20.78 -10.59
N ASN A 246 43.83 19.69 -9.96
CA ASN A 246 43.02 18.64 -10.59
C ASN A 246 43.59 18.15 -11.94
N GLY A 247 44.92 18.02 -12.03
CA GLY A 247 45.61 17.56 -13.23
C GLY A 247 45.82 18.62 -14.32
N THR A 248 45.33 19.85 -14.13
CA THR A 248 45.53 20.97 -15.08
C THR A 248 46.59 21.94 -14.53
N VAL A 249 47.51 22.38 -15.39
CA VAL A 249 48.53 23.39 -15.06
C VAL A 249 48.01 24.79 -15.40
N TYR A 250 48.05 25.70 -14.43
CA TYR A 250 47.64 27.09 -14.57
C TYR A 250 48.84 28.03 -14.42
N THR A 251 49.02 28.95 -15.35
CA THR A 251 50.12 29.93 -15.37
C THR A 251 49.64 31.38 -15.24
N SER A 252 48.37 31.58 -14.91
CA SER A 252 47.75 32.89 -14.74
C SER A 252 46.98 32.93 -13.41
N SER A 253 46.91 34.11 -12.81
CA SER A 253 46.02 34.35 -11.68
C SER A 253 44.56 34.31 -12.14
N GLY A 254 43.65 33.84 -11.28
CA GLY A 254 42.23 33.77 -11.58
C GLY A 254 41.43 32.89 -10.62
N ALA A 255 40.12 32.84 -10.84
CA ALA A 255 39.23 31.88 -10.19
C ALA A 255 38.94 30.74 -11.18
N TYR A 256 39.27 29.51 -10.80
CA TYR A 256 39.10 28.31 -11.61
C TYR A 256 38.09 27.39 -10.94
N THR A 257 37.21 26.78 -11.72
CA THR A 257 36.24 25.80 -11.23
C THR A 257 36.55 24.41 -11.78
N TYR A 258 36.23 23.39 -10.99
CA TYR A 258 36.33 22.00 -11.37
C TYR A 258 35.08 21.25 -10.91
N VAL A 259 34.38 20.65 -11.87
CA VAL A 259 33.21 19.82 -11.58
C VAL A 259 33.70 18.40 -11.28
N THR A 260 33.24 17.84 -10.17
CA THR A 260 33.60 16.50 -9.71
C THR A 260 32.44 15.87 -8.98
N THR A 261 32.42 14.55 -8.85
CA THR A 261 31.44 13.88 -7.99
C THR A 261 31.94 13.87 -6.54
N ASN A 262 31.09 14.28 -5.60
CA ASN A 262 31.43 14.13 -4.19
C ASN A 262 31.34 12.66 -3.74
N SER A 263 31.63 12.39 -2.47
CA SER A 263 31.55 11.05 -1.88
C SER A 263 30.17 10.41 -1.97
N ASN A 264 29.11 11.20 -2.17
CA ASN A 264 27.74 10.75 -2.30
C ASN A 264 27.31 10.59 -3.77
N GLY A 265 28.21 10.76 -4.72
CA GLY A 265 27.94 10.61 -6.16
C GLY A 265 27.26 11.82 -6.82
N CYS A 266 27.11 12.94 -6.11
CA CYS A 266 26.53 14.17 -6.65
C CYS A 266 27.55 15.01 -7.42
N ASP A 267 27.14 15.56 -8.56
CA ASP A 267 27.89 16.61 -9.26
C ASP A 267 28.10 17.81 -8.33
N SER A 268 29.36 18.13 -8.07
CA SER A 268 29.83 19.12 -7.11
C SER A 268 30.84 20.04 -7.77
N THR A 269 30.98 21.27 -7.27
CA THR A 269 31.91 22.26 -7.86
C THR A 269 32.96 22.67 -6.84
N ALA A 270 34.21 22.37 -7.13
CA ALA A 270 35.36 22.93 -6.42
C ALA A 270 35.79 24.24 -7.11
N THR A 271 36.20 25.24 -6.33
CA THR A 271 36.70 26.54 -6.79
C THR A 271 38.10 26.78 -6.24
N LEU A 272 39.03 27.18 -7.10
CA LEU A 272 40.37 27.62 -6.76
C LEU A 272 40.53 29.11 -7.07
N ASN A 273 40.82 29.92 -6.05
CA ASN A 273 41.29 31.29 -6.21
C ASN A 273 42.83 31.29 -6.24
N LEU A 274 43.41 31.41 -7.43
CA LEU A 274 44.85 31.28 -7.67
C LEU A 274 45.49 32.65 -7.90
N THR A 275 46.61 32.90 -7.21
CA THR A 275 47.54 34.00 -7.51
C THR A 275 48.86 33.44 -8.02
N ILE A 276 49.22 33.75 -9.25
CA ILE A 276 50.53 33.45 -9.85
C ILE A 276 51.40 34.69 -9.79
N ASN A 277 52.56 34.55 -9.17
CA ASN A 277 53.64 35.54 -9.17
C ASN A 277 54.66 35.16 -10.26
N PRO A 278 54.73 35.89 -11.39
CA PRO A 278 55.69 35.56 -12.44
C PRO A 278 57.12 35.80 -11.96
N SER A 279 58.01 34.87 -12.24
CA SER A 279 59.46 35.07 -12.14
C SER A 279 59.88 36.16 -13.12
N THR A 280 60.57 37.18 -12.60
CA THR A 280 61.17 38.26 -13.39
C THR A 280 62.51 37.85 -13.98
#